data_AF-A0A4P7BC83-F1
#
_entry.id   AF-A0A4P7BC83-F1
#
_cell.length_a   1.000
_cell.length_b   1.000
_cell.length_c   1.000
_cell.angle_alpha   90.00
_cell.angle_beta   90.00
_cell.angle_gamma   90.00
#
_symmetry.space_group_name_H-M   'P 1'
#
loop_
_entity.id
_entity.type
_entity.pdbx_description
1 polymer ?
#
loop_
_entity_poly.entity_id
_entity_poly.type
_entity_poly.pdbx_seq_one_letter_code
_entity_poly.pdbx_strand_id
1 'polypeptide(L)'
;MVEPHYHPPGNPDELILAWLRRARESQLGHYQMATMLERRSYWLGVPVIVISGIVGTSVFASIAAEVVSVEAKLIVGALSVVAAILSSLQTFFKFAERAEKHKTFGARYGAIRRELESMHAGGTAAHEPNYINVLRDKLDRLGQEAPAVSSAVHAHVLKVMREEAGAG
;
A
#
# COMPACT_ATOMS: atom_id res chain seq x y z
N MET A 1 7.69 8.16 27.71
CA MET A 1 8.62 7.31 26.93
C MET A 1 9.65 8.23 26.31
N VAL A 2 10.90 8.15 26.75
CA VAL A 2 12.01 8.90 26.14
C VAL A 2 12.29 8.23 24.80
N GLU A 3 12.14 8.94 23.69
CA GLU A 3 12.65 8.45 22.40
C GLU A 3 14.16 8.19 22.59
N PRO A 4 14.68 7.00 22.19
CA PRO A 4 16.12 6.81 22.22
C PRO A 4 16.77 7.93 21.42
N HIS A 5 17.75 8.62 22.02
CA HIS A 5 18.46 9.70 21.36
C HIS A 5 18.95 9.22 19.99
N TYR A 6 18.65 9.98 18.94
CA TYR A 6 19.17 9.68 17.61
C TYR A 6 20.69 9.81 17.63
N HIS A 7 21.38 8.69 17.47
CA HIS A 7 22.82 8.65 17.28
C HIS A 7 23.10 8.54 15.78
N PRO A 8 23.67 9.56 15.14
CA PRO A 8 24.03 9.46 13.74
C PRO A 8 25.13 8.41 13.54
N PRO A 9 25.13 7.68 12.41
CA PRO A 9 26.20 6.73 12.08
C PRO A 9 27.58 7.39 12.08
N GLY A 10 28.58 6.75 12.71
CA GLY A 10 29.94 7.25 12.81
C GLY A 10 30.89 6.75 11.71
N ASN A 11 30.50 5.69 10.98
CA ASN A 11 31.29 5.09 9.92
C ASN A 11 30.41 4.54 8.77
N PRO A 12 30.99 4.19 7.61
CA PRO A 12 30.22 3.69 6.45
C PRO A 12 29.38 2.44 6.72
N ASP A 13 29.86 1.51 7.55
CA ASP A 13 29.13 0.27 7.84
C ASP A 13 27.89 0.54 8.68
N GLU A 14 28.01 1.37 9.71
CA GLU A 14 26.88 1.86 10.50
C GLU A 14 25.87 2.63 9.63
N LEU A 15 26.36 3.41 8.66
CA LEU A 15 25.51 4.16 7.74
C LEU A 15 24.67 3.23 6.87
N ILE A 16 25.28 2.19 6.30
CA ILE A 16 24.58 1.17 5.50
C ILE A 16 23.55 0.45 6.35
N LEU A 17 23.88 0.04 7.57
CA LEU A 17 22.93 -0.62 8.47
C LEU A 17 21.75 0.28 8.82
N ALA A 18 22.00 1.57 9.06
CA ALA A 18 20.93 2.55 9.28
C ALA A 18 20.04 2.72 8.03
N TRP A 19 20.62 2.74 6.84
CA TRP A 19 19.87 2.85 5.59
C TRP A 19 19.08 1.58 5.27
N LEU A 20 19.65 0.40 5.54
CA LEU A 20 19.02 -0.90 5.38
C LEU A 20 17.79 -0.98 6.28
N ARG A 21 17.91 -0.57 7.55
CA ARG A 21 16.78 -0.51 8.50
C ARG A 21 15.67 0.39 7.99
N ARG A 22 15.99 1.62 7.54
CA ARG A 22 15.00 2.57 6.99
C ARG A 22 14.36 2.05 5.70
N ALA A 23 15.14 1.46 4.80
CA ALA A 23 14.64 0.87 3.56
C ALA A 23 13.69 -0.30 3.83
N ARG A 24 14.02 -1.16 4.81
CA ARG A 24 13.15 -2.27 5.25
C ARG A 24 11.84 -1.76 5.85
N GLU A 25 11.93 -0.74 6.70
CA GLU A 25 10.77 -0.10 7.30
C GLU A 25 9.83 0.50 6.24
N SER A 26 10.38 1.30 5.31
CA SER A 26 9.62 1.86 4.19
C SER A 26 9.01 0.77 3.32
N GLN A 27 9.76 -0.28 2.98
CA GLN A 27 9.28 -1.43 2.21
C GLN A 27 8.03 -2.04 2.88
N LEU A 28 8.12 -2.39 4.16
CA LEU A 28 7.02 -3.01 4.90
C LEU A 28 5.82 -2.06 5.03
N GLY A 29 6.07 -0.78 5.32
CA GLY A 29 5.03 0.24 5.40
C GLY A 29 4.24 0.38 4.11
N HIS A 30 4.93 0.39 2.97
CA HIS A 30 4.30 0.42 1.66
C HIS A 30 3.47 -0.84 1.38
N TYR A 31 3.99 -2.04 1.64
CA TYR A 31 3.19 -3.26 1.44
C TYR A 31 1.97 -3.34 2.35
N GLN A 32 2.10 -2.98 3.62
CA GLN A 32 0.98 -2.95 4.56
C GLN A 32 -0.10 -1.95 4.11
N MET A 33 0.32 -0.78 3.63
CA MET A 33 -0.60 0.22 3.09
C MET A 33 -1.31 -0.28 1.83
N ALA A 34 -0.61 -1.00 0.95
CA ALA A 34 -1.19 -1.62 -0.23
C ALA A 34 -2.28 -2.62 0.14
N THR A 35 -1.99 -3.58 1.04
CA THR A 35 -2.98 -4.58 1.50
C THR A 35 -4.22 -3.95 2.12
N MET A 36 -4.05 -2.89 2.91
CA MET A 36 -5.19 -2.17 3.50
C MET A 36 -6.07 -1.51 2.42
N LEU A 37 -5.45 -0.89 1.40
CA LEU A 37 -6.17 -0.26 0.29
C LEU A 37 -6.88 -1.28 -0.60
N GLU A 38 -6.25 -2.42 -0.89
CA GLU A 38 -6.88 -3.51 -1.65
C GLU A 38 -8.14 -4.01 -0.96
N ARG A 39 -8.07 -4.24 0.36
CA ARG A 39 -9.23 -4.65 1.14
C ARG A 39 -10.38 -3.64 1.06
N ARG A 40 -10.07 -2.34 1.11
CA ARG A 40 -11.06 -1.27 0.94
C ARG A 40 -11.63 -1.23 -0.48
N SER A 41 -10.79 -1.48 -1.49
CA SER A 41 -11.22 -1.58 -2.88
C SER A 41 -12.22 -2.71 -3.07
N TYR A 42 -11.97 -3.90 -2.50
CA TYR A 42 -12.90 -5.03 -2.58
C TYR A 42 -14.19 -4.78 -1.81
N TRP A 43 -14.11 -4.11 -0.67
CA TRP A 43 -15.29 -3.78 0.13
C TRP A 43 -16.29 -2.87 -0.59
N LEU A 44 -15.83 -2.02 -1.53
CA LEU A 44 -16.72 -1.25 -2.41
C LEU A 44 -17.05 -2.00 -3.70
N GLY A 45 -16.06 -2.57 -4.36
CA GLY A 45 -16.22 -3.17 -5.70
C GLY A 45 -17.11 -4.41 -5.71
N VAL A 46 -17.00 -5.30 -4.72
CA VAL A 46 -17.80 -6.53 -4.68
C VAL A 46 -19.31 -6.21 -4.55
N PRO A 47 -19.76 -5.35 -3.61
CA PRO A 47 -21.16 -4.92 -3.58
C PRO A 47 -21.64 -4.27 -4.88
N VAL A 48 -20.83 -3.41 -5.51
CA VAL A 48 -21.19 -2.79 -6.80
C VAL A 48 -21.45 -3.85 -7.86
N ILE A 49 -20.57 -4.84 -7.99
CA ILE A 49 -20.70 -5.93 -8.97
C ILE A 49 -21.98 -6.74 -8.70
N VAL A 50 -22.20 -7.15 -7.46
CA VAL A 50 -23.37 -7.97 -7.09
C VAL A 50 -24.67 -7.20 -7.32
N ILE A 51 -24.78 -5.97 -6.83
CA ILE A 51 -25.99 -5.16 -6.97
C ILE A 51 -26.26 -4.86 -8.45
N SER A 52 -25.23 -4.49 -9.21
CA SER A 52 -25.39 -4.21 -10.65
C SER A 52 -25.81 -5.45 -11.43
N GLY A 53 -25.31 -6.63 -11.06
CA GLY A 53 -25.76 -7.90 -11.61
C GLY A 53 -27.24 -8.16 -11.34
N ILE A 54 -27.68 -7.99 -10.08
CA ILE A 54 -29.10 -8.13 -9.70
C ILE A 54 -29.96 -7.15 -10.48
N VAL A 55 -29.61 -5.86 -10.49
CA VAL A 55 -30.34 -4.81 -11.21
C VAL A 55 -30.41 -5.15 -12.70
N GLY A 56 -29.28 -5.50 -13.33
CA GLY A 56 -29.23 -5.87 -14.74
C GLY A 56 -30.12 -7.06 -15.06
N THR A 57 -30.02 -8.15 -14.29
CA THR A 57 -30.87 -9.34 -14.44
C THR A 57 -32.35 -9.00 -14.25
N SER A 58 -32.70 -8.18 -13.25
CA SER A 58 -34.08 -7.75 -13.03
C SER A 58 -34.63 -6.91 -14.19
N VAL A 59 -33.81 -6.02 -14.76
CA VAL A 59 -34.19 -5.25 -15.96
C VAL A 59 -34.45 -6.18 -17.14
N PHE A 60 -33.58 -7.16 -17.40
CA PHE A 60 -33.82 -8.14 -18.48
C PHE A 60 -35.06 -9.00 -18.22
N ALA A 61 -35.26 -9.48 -16.99
CA ALA A 61 -36.45 -10.25 -16.63
C ALA A 61 -37.73 -9.43 -16.82
N SER A 62 -37.68 -8.12 -16.57
CA SER A 62 -38.84 -7.22 -16.76
C SER A 62 -39.27 -7.07 -18.22
N ILE A 63 -38.35 -7.26 -19.17
CA ILE A 63 -38.66 -7.22 -20.61
C ILE A 63 -39.48 -8.44 -21.02
N ALA A 64 -39.23 -9.60 -20.42
CA ALA A 64 -39.93 -10.85 -20.71
C ALA A 64 -41.26 -10.99 -19.93
N ALA A 65 -41.49 -10.15 -18.92
CA ALA A 65 -42.66 -10.24 -18.06
C ALA A 65 -43.84 -9.40 -18.59
N GLU A 66 -45.04 -9.97 -18.61
CA GLU A 66 -46.26 -9.21 -18.97
C GLU A 66 -46.63 -8.17 -17.90
N VAL A 67 -46.42 -8.49 -16.61
CA VAL A 67 -46.69 -7.59 -15.48
C VAL A 67 -45.56 -7.67 -14.46
N VAL A 68 -45.06 -6.50 -14.06
CA VAL A 68 -44.06 -6.36 -12.99
C VAL A 68 -44.65 -5.55 -11.84
N SER A 69 -44.61 -6.08 -10.62
CA SER A 69 -45.17 -5.43 -9.44
C SER A 69 -44.48 -4.09 -9.16
N VAL A 70 -45.23 -3.13 -8.60
CA VAL A 70 -44.70 -1.80 -8.22
C VAL A 70 -43.59 -1.96 -7.19
N GLU A 71 -43.75 -2.86 -6.23
CA GLU A 71 -42.75 -3.18 -5.20
C GLU A 71 -41.42 -3.63 -5.84
N ALA A 72 -41.45 -4.53 -6.83
CA ALA A 72 -40.25 -4.96 -7.52
C ALA A 72 -39.56 -3.80 -8.26
N LYS A 73 -40.33 -2.91 -8.91
CA LYS A 73 -39.79 -1.72 -9.57
C LYS A 73 -39.11 -0.77 -8.57
N LEU A 74 -39.72 -0.54 -7.41
CA LEU A 74 -39.16 0.31 -6.36
C LEU A 74 -37.87 -0.27 -5.79
N ILE A 75 -37.81 -1.60 -5.56
CA ILE A 75 -36.60 -2.27 -5.08
C ILE A 75 -35.46 -2.14 -6.10
N VAL A 76 -35.72 -2.42 -7.38
CA VAL A 76 -34.72 -2.30 -8.45
C VAL A 76 -34.23 -0.85 -8.59
N GLY A 77 -35.13 0.14 -8.50
CA GLY A 77 -34.78 1.55 -8.52
C GLY A 77 -33.87 1.94 -7.34
N ALA A 78 -34.21 1.51 -6.11
CA ALA A 78 -33.40 1.77 -4.94
C ALA A 78 -32.00 1.12 -5.03
N LEU A 79 -31.93 -0.14 -5.47
CA LEU A 79 -30.66 -0.84 -5.69
C LEU A 79 -29.81 -0.14 -6.76
N SER A 80 -30.43 0.39 -7.81
CA SER A 80 -29.72 1.14 -8.86
C SER A 80 -29.04 2.40 -8.31
N VAL A 81 -29.74 3.15 -7.45
CA VAL A 81 -29.18 4.34 -6.78
C VAL A 81 -28.02 3.95 -5.87
N VAL A 82 -28.16 2.89 -5.08
CA VAL A 82 -27.09 2.40 -4.19
C VAL A 82 -25.86 1.97 -5.01
N ALA A 83 -26.06 1.23 -6.11
CA ALA A 83 -24.96 0.82 -7.00
C ALA A 83 -24.22 2.02 -7.58
N ALA A 84 -24.95 3.04 -8.03
CA ALA A 84 -24.37 4.27 -8.59
C ALA A 84 -23.53 5.04 -7.56
N ILE A 85 -24.03 5.17 -6.32
CA ILE A 85 -23.30 5.84 -5.22
C ILE A 85 -22.01 5.06 -4.90
N LEU A 86 -22.10 3.74 -4.69
CA LEU A 86 -20.94 2.92 -4.36
C LEU A 86 -19.89 2.92 -5.47
N SER A 87 -20.32 2.85 -6.74
CA SER A 87 -19.44 2.94 -7.91
C SER A 87 -18.73 4.30 -8.00
N SER A 88 -19.46 5.38 -7.70
CA SER A 88 -18.90 6.73 -7.65
C SER A 88 -17.85 6.86 -6.54
N LEU A 89 -18.13 6.31 -5.35
CA LEU A 89 -17.16 6.28 -4.24
C LEU A 89 -15.93 5.44 -4.59
N GLN A 90 -16.09 4.30 -5.24
CA GLN A 90 -14.99 3.46 -5.72
C GLN A 90 -14.08 4.23 -6.68
N THR A 91 -14.67 4.95 -7.64
CA THR A 91 -13.96 5.76 -8.64
C THR A 91 -13.27 6.96 -8.00
N PHE A 92 -13.92 7.61 -7.03
CA PHE A 92 -13.38 8.77 -6.32
C PHE A 92 -12.18 8.41 -5.43
N PHE A 93 -12.30 7.34 -4.63
CA PHE A 93 -11.26 6.98 -3.66
C PHE A 93 -10.02 6.33 -4.27
N LYS A 94 -10.15 5.73 -5.46
CA LYS A 94 -9.05 5.12 -6.23
C LYS A 94 -8.21 4.13 -5.42
N PHE A 95 -8.88 3.31 -4.60
CA PHE A 95 -8.18 2.43 -3.66
C PHE A 95 -7.26 1.43 -4.37
N ALA A 96 -7.69 0.81 -5.46
CA ALA A 96 -6.87 -0.12 -6.25
C ALA A 96 -5.62 0.56 -6.85
N GLU A 97 -5.77 1.73 -7.48
CA GLU A 97 -4.66 2.50 -8.06
C GLU A 97 -3.63 2.89 -6.98
N ARG A 98 -4.11 3.40 -5.85
CA ARG A 98 -3.25 3.76 -4.72
C ARG A 98 -2.54 2.54 -4.15
N ALA A 99 -3.23 1.40 -4.03
CA ALA A 99 -2.62 0.16 -3.56
C ALA A 99 -1.46 -0.26 -4.47
N GLU A 100 -1.67 -0.22 -5.78
CA GLU A 100 -0.64 -0.59 -6.76
C GLU A 100 0.56 0.36 -6.72
N LYS A 101 0.31 1.66 -6.53
CA LYS A 101 1.38 2.63 -6.27
C LYS A 101 2.19 2.25 -5.03
N HIS A 102 1.53 1.92 -3.93
CA HIS A 102 2.23 1.46 -2.72
C HIS A 102 3.01 0.15 -2.95
N LYS A 103 2.48 -0.85 -3.67
CA LYS A 103 3.25 -2.06 -4.03
C LYS A 103 4.50 -1.76 -4.82
N THR A 104 4.39 -0.84 -5.80
CA THR A 104 5.51 -0.39 -6.62
C THR A 104 6.61 0.20 -5.74
N PHE A 105 6.28 1.10 -4.82
CA PHE A 105 7.27 1.66 -3.90
C PHE A 105 7.81 0.62 -2.92
N GLY A 106 6.99 -0.31 -2.42
CA GLY A 106 7.45 -1.44 -1.62
C GLY A 106 8.52 -2.26 -2.34
N ALA A 107 8.28 -2.58 -3.62
CA ALA A 107 9.24 -3.32 -4.44
C ALA A 107 10.53 -2.53 -4.70
N ARG A 108 10.43 -1.21 -4.96
CA ARG A 108 11.59 -0.34 -5.18
C ARG A 108 12.46 -0.19 -3.93
N TYR A 109 11.85 0.02 -2.76
CA TYR A 109 12.58 0.00 -1.48
C TYR A 109 13.21 -1.37 -1.21
N GLY A 110 12.52 -2.46 -1.54
CA GLY A 110 13.08 -3.81 -1.43
C GLY A 110 14.26 -4.08 -2.36
N ALA A 111 14.31 -3.44 -3.54
CA ALA A 111 15.47 -3.51 -4.42
C ALA A 111 16.69 -2.80 -3.81
N ILE A 112 16.52 -1.58 -3.30
CA ILE A 112 17.60 -0.87 -2.61
C ILE A 112 18.06 -1.63 -1.36
N ARG A 113 17.12 -2.20 -0.59
CA ARG A 113 17.46 -3.01 0.59
C ARG A 113 18.40 -4.16 0.22
N ARG A 114 18.14 -4.89 -0.87
CA ARG A 114 19.00 -5.97 -1.35
C ARG A 114 20.37 -5.48 -1.84
N GLU A 115 20.42 -4.29 -2.44
CA GLU A 115 21.67 -3.63 -2.85
C GLU A 115 22.52 -3.30 -1.61
N LEU A 116 21.90 -2.72 -0.57
CA LEU A 116 22.54 -2.45 0.72
C LEU A 116 22.99 -3.72 1.45
N GLU A 117 22.18 -4.79 1.43
CA GLU A 117 22.53 -6.11 1.98
C GLU A 117 23.76 -6.68 1.30
N SER A 118 23.81 -6.62 -0.04
CA SER A 118 24.94 -7.09 -0.83
C SER A 118 26.22 -6.33 -0.51
N MET A 119 26.13 -5.01 -0.36
CA MET A 119 27.28 -4.18 0.04
C MET A 119 27.77 -4.50 1.44
N HIS A 120 26.85 -4.63 2.40
CA HIS A 120 27.20 -4.94 3.78
C HIS A 120 27.90 -6.31 3.87
N ALA A 121 27.35 -7.32 3.20
CA ALA A 121 27.95 -8.66 3.16
C ALA A 121 29.32 -8.68 2.46
N GLY A 122 29.51 -7.84 1.44
CA GLY A 122 30.77 -7.74 0.68
C GLY A 122 31.84 -6.84 1.31
N GLY A 123 31.54 -6.10 2.38
CA GLY A 123 32.47 -5.13 2.97
C GLY A 123 32.86 -3.98 2.02
N THR A 124 32.04 -3.69 1.01
CA THR A 124 32.37 -2.73 -0.05
C THR A 124 32.18 -1.27 0.36
N ALA A 125 31.51 -1.03 1.48
CA ALA A 125 31.22 0.30 2.04
C ALA A 125 32.47 1.17 2.20
N ALA A 126 33.56 0.58 2.70
CA ALA A 126 34.82 1.27 2.94
C ALA A 126 35.64 1.48 1.66
N HIS A 127 35.40 0.67 0.63
CA HIS A 127 36.24 0.59 -0.57
C HIS A 127 35.70 1.43 -1.74
N GLU A 128 34.39 1.74 -1.75
CA GLU A 128 33.75 2.48 -2.85
C GLU A 128 32.88 3.67 -2.38
N PRO A 129 33.49 4.80 -1.98
CA PRO A 129 32.75 5.98 -1.49
C PRO A 129 31.74 6.56 -2.49
N ASN A 130 32.02 6.44 -3.79
CA ASN A 130 31.12 6.90 -4.84
C ASN A 130 29.80 6.12 -4.85
N TYR A 131 29.82 4.84 -4.46
CA TYR A 131 28.64 3.99 -4.43
C TYR A 131 27.67 4.39 -3.32
N ILE A 132 28.18 4.86 -2.18
CA ILE A 132 27.36 5.43 -1.09
C ILE A 132 26.59 6.66 -1.57
N ASN A 133 27.23 7.55 -2.33
CA ASN A 133 26.56 8.72 -2.90
C ASN A 133 25.45 8.31 -3.88
N VAL A 134 25.69 7.31 -4.73
CA VAL A 134 24.67 6.77 -5.64
C VAL A 134 23.47 6.22 -4.88
N LEU A 135 23.70 5.45 -3.81
CA LEU A 135 22.62 4.90 -2.99
C LEU A 135 21.85 5.97 -2.22
N ARG A 136 22.55 7.01 -1.72
CA ARG A 136 21.90 8.18 -1.12
C ARG A 136 20.93 8.80 -2.11
N ASP A 137 21.40 9.10 -3.31
CA ASP A 137 20.59 9.74 -4.34
C ASP A 137 19.40 8.86 -4.76
N LYS A 138 19.58 7.53 -4.82
CA LYS A 138 18.48 6.58 -5.06
C LYS A 138 17.44 6.60 -3.94
N LEU A 139 17.87 6.60 -2.68
CA LEU A 139 16.98 6.65 -1.50
C LEU A 139 16.25 7.99 -1.42
N ASP A 140 16.94 9.10 -1.66
CA ASP A 140 16.36 10.44 -1.63
C ASP A 140 15.29 10.61 -2.71
N ARG A 141 15.58 10.15 -3.94
CA ARG A 141 14.59 10.14 -5.04
C ARG A 141 13.38 9.28 -4.68
N LEU A 142 13.59 8.10 -4.09
CA LEU A 142 12.48 7.27 -3.62
C LEU A 142 11.64 7.97 -2.55
N GLY A 143 12.28 8.61 -1.59
CA GLY A 143 11.61 9.36 -0.53
C GLY A 143 10.76 10.51 -1.07
N GLN A 144 11.25 11.21 -2.10
CA GLN A 144 10.54 12.33 -2.74
C GLN A 144 9.33 11.88 -3.56
N GLU A 145 9.43 10.75 -4.26
CA GLU A 145 8.36 10.26 -5.14
C GLU A 145 7.29 9.41 -4.40
N ALA A 146 7.66 8.84 -3.25
CA ALA A 146 6.83 7.90 -2.53
C ALA A 146 5.53 8.55 -2.00
N PRO A 147 4.37 7.88 -2.15
CA PRO A 147 3.16 8.32 -1.46
C PRO A 147 3.33 8.16 0.05
N ALA A 148 2.74 9.08 0.82
CA ALA A 148 2.79 9.02 2.27
C ALA A 148 2.15 7.74 2.82
N VAL A 149 2.83 7.10 3.77
CA VAL A 149 2.31 5.99 4.56
C VAL A 149 1.63 6.55 5.80
N SER A 150 0.44 6.05 6.14
CA SER A 150 -0.28 6.53 7.33
C SER A 150 0.49 6.27 8.62
N SER A 151 0.39 7.17 9.61
CA SER A 151 1.05 7.04 10.91
C SER A 151 0.70 5.75 11.64
N ALA A 152 -0.55 5.28 11.53
CA ALA A 152 -0.99 4.01 12.11
C ALA A 152 -0.27 2.81 11.49
N VAL A 153 -0.07 2.80 10.16
CA VAL A 153 0.68 1.75 9.47
C VAL A 153 2.16 1.83 9.83
N HIS A 154 2.75 3.02 9.86
CA HIS A 154 4.14 3.21 10.25
C HIS A 154 4.38 2.74 11.69
N ALA A 155 3.52 3.10 12.65
CA ALA A 155 3.60 2.64 14.04
C ALA A 155 3.46 1.11 14.15
N HIS A 156 2.57 0.50 13.36
CA HIS A 156 2.42 -0.95 13.32
C HIS A 156 3.70 -1.64 12.80
N VAL A 157 4.29 -1.14 11.72
CA VAL A 157 5.54 -1.70 11.16
C VAL A 157 6.69 -1.55 12.14
N LEU A 158 6.84 -0.39 12.78
CA LEU A 158 7.87 -0.19 13.81
C LEU A 158 7.73 -1.17 14.97
N LYS A 159 6.50 -1.47 15.39
CA LYS A 159 6.23 -2.48 16.42
C LYS A 159 6.69 -3.87 15.95
N VAL A 160 6.28 -4.31 14.76
CA VAL A 160 6.66 -5.62 14.20
C VAL A 160 8.19 -5.74 14.08
N MET A 161 8.87 -4.71 13.58
CA MET A 161 10.33 -4.73 13.44
C MET A 161 11.06 -4.79 14.79
N ARG A 162 10.50 -4.19 15.85
CA ARG A 162 11.06 -4.28 17.21
C ARG A 162 10.88 -5.67 17.81
N GLU A 163 9.72 -6.29 17.57
CA GLU A 163 9.43 -7.65 18.03
C GLU A 163 10.37 -8.67 17.36
N GLU A 164 10.58 -8.55 16.04
CA GLU A 164 11.55 -9.39 15.31
C GLU A 164 12.99 -9.21 15.81
N ALA A 165 13.39 -7.97 16.13
CA ALA A 165 14.74 -7.69 16.61
C ALA A 165 15.00 -8.16 18.07
N GLY A 166 13.94 -8.35 18.86
CA GLY A 166 14.05 -8.88 20.22
C GLY A 166 13.93 -10.40 20.33
N ALA A 167 13.58 -11.08 19.23
CA ALA A 167 13.38 -12.52 19.17
C ALA A 167 14.60 -13.32 18.67
N GLY A 168 15.66 -12.64 18.21
CA GLY A 168 16.92 -13.24 17.75
C GLY A 168 18.08 -12.84 18.64
#